data_AF-A0A3E0DWL9-F1
#
_entry.id   AF-A0A3E0DWL9-F1
#
_cell.length_a   1.000
_cell.length_b   1.000
_cell.length_c   1.000
_cell.angle_alpha   90.00
_cell.angle_beta   90.00
_cell.angle_gamma   90.00
#
_symmetry.space_group_name_H-M   'P 1'
#
loop_
_entity.id
_entity.type
_entity.pdbx_description
1 polymer ?
#
loop_
_entity_poly.entity_id
_entity_poly.type
_entity_poly.pdbx_seq_one_letter_code
_entity_poly.pdbx_strand_id
1 'polypeptide(L)'
;MAKLKIRFIDIIYGIAIIVADLAVFIVLGVLLMGYDDNYDSSEGEYWSFASMNTTEKIIYICYNAWIFLNVIVLIYIGRKTYIKTKKNAT
;
A
#
# COMPACT_ATOMS: atom_id res chain seq x y z
N MET A 1 -6.44 18.55 29.15
CA MET A 1 -6.79 18.23 27.75
C MET A 1 -5.82 18.95 26.82
N ALA A 2 -4.93 18.23 26.14
CA ALA A 2 -4.07 18.84 25.13
C ALA A 2 -4.95 19.23 23.92
N LYS A 3 -5.06 20.53 23.63
CA LYS A 3 -5.76 21.02 22.44
C LYS A 3 -4.98 20.53 21.21
N LEU A 4 -5.57 19.61 20.45
CA LEU A 4 -5.01 19.15 19.19
C LEU A 4 -5.13 20.31 18.18
N LYS A 5 -4.08 21.11 18.04
CA LYS A 5 -4.04 22.20 17.06
C LYS A 5 -3.61 21.61 15.71
N ILE A 6 -4.52 20.96 15.01
CA ILE A 6 -4.28 20.54 13.62
C ILE A 6 -4.21 21.81 12.78
N ARG A 7 -3.05 22.09 12.19
CA ARG A 7 -2.92 23.22 11.27
C ARG A 7 -3.40 22.76 9.90
N PHE A 8 -3.91 23.69 9.10
CA PHE A 8 -4.34 23.39 7.73
C PHE A 8 -3.25 22.69 6.91
N ILE A 9 -1.99 23.07 7.11
CA ILE A 9 -0.83 22.44 6.47
C ILE A 9 -0.67 20.96 6.84
N ASP A 10 -1.03 20.56 8.07
CA ASP A 10 -0.94 19.16 8.52
C ASP A 10 -2.00 18.29 7.79
N ILE A 11 -3.15 18.88 7.45
CA ILE A 11 -4.19 18.23 6.64
C ILE A 11 -3.70 18.07 5.19
N ILE A 12 -3.08 19.10 4.61
CA ILE A 12 -2.51 19.02 3.26
C ILE A 12 -1.46 17.91 3.18
N TYR A 13 -0.54 17.82 4.14
CA TYR A 13 0.45 16.75 4.17
C TYR A 13 -0.21 15.37 4.26
N GLY A 14 -1.27 15.21 5.06
CA GLY A 14 -2.02 13.96 5.12
C GLY A 14 -2.63 13.58 3.78
N ILE A 15 -3.28 14.53 3.09
CA ILE A 15 -3.86 14.30 1.76
C ILE A 15 -2.76 13.95 0.74
N ALA A 16 -1.65 14.69 0.74
CA ALA A 16 -0.54 14.44 -0.18
C ALA A 16 0.05 13.04 -0.02
N ILE A 17 0.17 12.54 1.22
CA ILE A 17 0.63 11.16 1.48
C ILE A 17 -0.35 10.13 0.91
N ILE A 18 -1.65 10.33 1.13
CA ILE A 18 -2.69 9.42 0.59
C ILE A 18 -2.65 9.41 -0.94
N VAL A 19 -2.56 10.58 -1.58
CA VAL A 19 -2.47 10.69 -3.04
C VAL A 19 -1.20 10.01 -3.56
N ALA A 20 -0.06 10.20 -2.90
CA ALA A 20 1.18 9.55 -3.28
C ALA A 20 1.09 8.02 -3.16
N ASP A 21 0.48 7.51 -2.09
CA ASP A 21 0.25 6.06 -1.91
C ASP A 21 -0.63 5.48 -3.02
N LEU A 22 -1.76 6.13 -3.32
CA LEU A 22 -2.64 5.73 -4.42
C LEU A 22 -1.92 5.76 -5.77
N ALA A 23 -1.08 6.77 -6.01
CA ALA A 23 -0.30 6.87 -7.23
C ALA A 23 0.68 5.69 -7.37
N VAL A 24 1.37 5.29 -6.29
CA VAL A 24 2.24 4.11 -6.31
C VAL A 24 1.45 2.84 -6.61
N PHE A 25 0.27 2.68 -5.98
CA PHE A 25 -0.61 1.54 -6.26
C PHE A 25 -1.05 1.48 -7.72
N ILE A 26 -1.48 2.61 -8.29
CA ILE A 26 -1.89 2.69 -9.69
C ILE A 26 -0.73 2.34 -10.61
N VAL A 27 0.46 2.90 -10.38
CA VAL A 27 1.65 2.63 -11.21
C VAL A 27 2.02 1.15 -11.15
N LEU A 28 2.12 0.56 -9.95
CA LEU A 28 2.46 -0.86 -9.81
C LEU A 28 1.39 -1.77 -10.44
N GLY A 29 0.10 -1.43 -10.28
CA GLY A 29 -1.00 -2.16 -10.90
C GLY A 29 -0.99 -2.10 -12.42
N VAL A 30 -0.77 -0.91 -13.01
CA VAL A 30 -0.66 -0.75 -14.47
C VAL A 30 0.55 -1.50 -15.03
N LEU A 31 1.69 -1.46 -14.32
CA LEU A 31 2.87 -2.23 -14.72
C LEU A 31 2.62 -3.74 -14.67
N LEU A 32 1.82 -4.21 -13.71
CA LEU A 32 1.45 -5.62 -13.59
C LEU A 32 0.43 -6.06 -14.65
N MET A 33 -0.44 -5.17 -15.15
CA MET A 33 -1.33 -5.48 -16.29
C MET A 33 -0.54 -5.90 -17.54
N GLY A 34 0.71 -5.43 -17.69
CA GLY A 34 1.58 -5.90 -18.77
C GLY A 34 1.83 -7.41 -18.73
N TYR A 35 1.83 -8.03 -17.55
CA TYR A 35 1.87 -9.49 -17.44
C TYR A 35 0.57 -10.13 -17.93
N ASP A 36 -0.58 -9.58 -17.50
CA ASP A 36 -1.90 -10.11 -17.89
C ASP A 36 -2.11 -10.05 -19.42
N ASP A 37 -1.69 -8.96 -20.05
CA ASP A 37 -1.82 -8.76 -21.50
C ASP A 37 -0.90 -9.68 -22.32
N ASN A 38 0.23 -10.11 -21.76
CA ASN A 38 1.25 -10.91 -22.45
C ASN A 38 1.36 -12.34 -21.91
N TYR A 39 0.46 -12.77 -21.04
CA TYR A 39 0.53 -14.08 -20.40
C TYR A 39 0.48 -15.22 -21.43
N ASP A 40 1.44 -16.13 -21.33
CA ASP A 40 1.43 -17.38 -22.06
C ASP A 40 1.30 -18.57 -21.10
N SER A 41 0.27 -19.38 -21.33
CA SER A 41 0.04 -20.65 -20.62
C SER A 41 1.19 -21.65 -20.71
N SER A 42 2.07 -21.53 -21.71
CA SER A 42 3.26 -22.38 -21.85
C SER A 42 4.35 -22.08 -20.82
N GLU A 43 4.38 -20.86 -20.27
CA GLU A 43 5.40 -20.41 -19.30
C GLU A 43 5.07 -20.82 -17.86
N GLY A 44 3.86 -21.33 -17.62
CA GLY A 44 3.42 -21.88 -16.34
C GLY A 44 2.03 -21.40 -15.94
N GLU A 45 1.61 -21.75 -14.73
CA GLU A 45 0.30 -21.37 -14.21
C GLU A 45 0.17 -19.85 -14.09
N TYR A 46 -0.99 -19.32 -14.47
CA TYR A 46 -1.31 -17.90 -14.35
C TYR A 46 -1.14 -17.43 -12.90
N TRP A 47 -0.53 -16.26 -12.70
CA TRP A 47 -0.17 -15.71 -11.38
C TRP A 47 0.81 -16.57 -10.55
N SER A 48 1.46 -17.54 -11.17
CA SER A 48 2.57 -18.24 -10.54
C SER A 48 3.88 -17.45 -10.73
N PHE A 49 4.78 -17.55 -9.75
CA PHE A 49 6.14 -17.05 -9.92
C PHE A 49 6.89 -17.73 -11.07
N ALA A 50 6.48 -18.93 -11.49
CA ALA A 50 7.16 -19.64 -12.58
C ALA A 50 6.90 -18.96 -13.93
N SER A 51 5.66 -18.51 -14.17
CA SER A 51 5.22 -17.92 -15.44
C SER A 51 5.58 -16.45 -15.63
N MET A 52 6.17 -15.80 -14.61
CA MET A 52 6.58 -14.41 -14.70
C MET A 52 8.05 -14.28 -15.12
N ASN A 53 8.35 -13.33 -16.00
CA ASN A 53 9.72 -12.92 -16.26
C ASN A 53 10.31 -12.11 -15.09
N THR A 54 11.60 -11.77 -15.16
CA THR A 54 12.30 -11.08 -14.06
C THR A 54 11.68 -9.72 -13.73
N THR A 55 11.26 -8.95 -14.72
CA THR A 55 10.66 -7.62 -14.52
C THR A 55 9.31 -7.74 -13.84
N GLU A 56 8.46 -8.65 -14.31
CA GLU A 56 7.14 -8.92 -13.73
C GLU A 56 7.25 -9.43 -12.29
N LYS A 57 8.21 -10.30 -12.00
CA LYS A 57 8.53 -10.75 -10.63
C LYS A 57 8.85 -9.57 -9.72
N ILE A 58 9.68 -8.64 -10.18
CA ILE A 58 10.06 -7.46 -9.40
C ILE A 58 8.82 -6.61 -9.13
N ILE A 59 8.01 -6.33 -10.15
CA ILE A 59 6.76 -5.55 -10.03
C ILE A 59 5.80 -6.24 -9.06
N TYR A 60 5.60 -7.55 -9.20
CA TYR A 60 4.74 -8.36 -8.33
C TYR A 60 5.20 -8.32 -6.87
N ILE A 61 6.51 -8.48 -6.62
CA ILE A 61 7.08 -8.37 -5.28
C ILE A 61 6.88 -6.95 -4.73
N CYS A 62 7.17 -5.92 -5.51
CA CYS A 62 6.96 -4.53 -5.10
C CYS A 62 5.50 -4.25 -4.75
N TYR A 63 4.56 -4.71 -5.57
CA TYR A 63 3.12 -4.57 -5.35
C TYR A 63 2.68 -5.22 -4.04
N ASN A 64 3.07 -6.48 -3.82
CA ASN A 64 2.75 -7.20 -2.58
C ASN A 64 3.43 -6.59 -1.35
N ALA A 65 4.69 -6.16 -1.47
CA ALA A 65 5.40 -5.48 -0.40
C ALA A 65 4.73 -4.15 -0.04
N TRP A 66 4.19 -3.43 -1.04
CA TRP A 66 3.47 -2.18 -0.84
C TRP A 66 2.14 -2.38 -0.10
N ILE A 67 1.39 -3.43 -0.46
CA ILE A 67 0.20 -3.87 0.29
C ILE A 67 0.58 -4.19 1.74
N PHE A 68 1.61 -5.00 1.95
CA PHE A 68 2.05 -5.41 3.27
C PHE A 68 2.45 -4.21 4.15
N LEU A 69 3.18 -3.25 3.58
CA LEU A 69 3.54 -2.01 4.25
C LEU A 69 2.30 -1.21 4.67
N ASN A 70 1.31 -1.08 3.78
CA ASN A 70 0.05 -0.40 4.07
C ASN A 70 -0.72 -1.07 5.22
N VAL A 71 -0.79 -2.41 5.23
CA VAL A 71 -1.41 -3.17 6.33
C VAL A 71 -0.70 -2.90 7.67
N ILE A 72 0.64 -2.91 7.69
CA ILE A 72 1.41 -2.58 8.90
C ILE A 72 1.09 -1.17 9.40
N VAL A 73 1.06 -0.19 8.50
CA VAL A 73 0.75 1.21 8.83
C VAL A 73 -0.66 1.32 9.42
N LEU A 74 -1.65 0.66 8.83
CA LEU A 74 -3.03 0.65 9.33
C LEU A 74 -3.12 0.01 10.72
N ILE A 75 -2.47 -1.13 10.96
CA ILE A 75 -2.42 -1.79 12.28
C ILE A 75 -1.78 -0.85 13.30
N TYR A 76 -0.68 -0.18 12.96
CA TYR A 76 0.00 0.76 13.85
C TYR A 76 -0.89 1.95 14.22
N ILE A 77 -1.53 2.58 13.23
CA ILE A 77 -2.45 3.72 13.44
C ILE A 77 -3.64 3.29 14.29
N GLY A 78 -4.24 2.12 14.00
CA GLY A 78 -5.34 1.55 14.75
C GLY A 78 -4.98 1.31 16.21
N ARG A 79 -3.86 0.63 16.48
CA ARG A 79 -3.35 0.37 17.84
C ARG A 79 -3.07 1.67 18.60
N LYS A 80 -2.41 2.65 17.95
CA LYS A 80 -2.10 3.96 18.56
C LYS A 80 -3.36 4.71 18.95
N THR A 81 -4.38 4.69 18.09
CA THR A 81 -5.67 5.33 18.34
C THR A 81 -6.42 4.65 19.48
N TYR A 82 -6.46 3.32 19.50
CA TYR A 82 -7.07 2.54 20.58
C TYR A 82 -6.47 2.86 21.96
N ILE A 83 -5.14 2.86 22.07
CA ILE A 83 -4.45 3.17 23.33
C ILE A 83 -4.76 4.61 23.78
N LYS A 84 -4.79 5.56 22.84
CA LYS A 84 -5.10 6.96 23.14
C LYS A 84 -6.53 7.12 23.67
N THR A 85 -7.50 6.45 23.04
CA THR A 85 -8.90 6.48 23.48
C THR A 85 -9.07 5.84 24.85
N LYS A 86 -8.43 4.68 25.09
CA LYS A 86 -8.46 4.01 26.41
C LYS A 86 -7.90 4.90 27.52
N LYS A 87 -6.76 5.57 27.30
CA LYS A 87 -6.15 6.48 28.28
C LYS A 87 -7.02 7.69 28.60
N ASN A 88 -7.81 8.20 27.65
CA ASN A 88 -8.69 9.35 27.89
C ASN A 88 -10.00 8.96 28.61
N ALA A 89 -10.34 7.67 28.65
CA ALA A 89 -11.53 7.16 29.32
C ALA A 89 -11.30 6.74 30.78
N THR A 90 -10.04 6.74 31.25
CA THR A 90 -9.63 6.47 32.63
C THR A 90 -9.13 7.76 33.27
#